data_AF-A0A7L5ZDL8-F1
#
_entry.id   AF-A0A7L5ZDL8-F1
#
_cell.length_a   1.000
_cell.length_b   1.000
_cell.length_c   1.000
_cell.angle_alpha   90.00
_cell.angle_beta   90.00
_cell.angle_gamma   90.00
#
_symmetry.space_group_name_H-M   'P 1'
#
loop_
_entity.id
_entity.type
_entity.pdbx_description
1 polymer ?
#
loop_
_entity_poly.entity_id
_entity_poly.type
_entity_poly.pdbx_seq_one_letter_code
_entity_poly.pdbx_strand_id
1 'polypeptide(L)' 'MKLARTVSDADVKHLLWLRAQLGDDVTALVVVTTGEHAYRRPDGVLVVPLGLFGP' A
#
# COMPACT_ATOMS: atom_id res chain seq x y z
N MET A 1 -1.35 16.90 -5.99
CA MET A 1 -1.16 16.95 -4.53
C MET A 1 0.15 16.28 -4.20
N LYS A 2 1.09 16.97 -3.54
CA LYS A 2 2.43 16.45 -3.21
C LYS A 2 2.53 16.46 -1.68
N LEU A 3 2.68 15.27 -1.08
CA LEU A 3 2.67 14.92 0.36
C LEU A 3 1.28 14.80 1.01
N ALA A 4 0.46 13.84 0.54
CA ALA A 4 -0.63 13.33 1.37
C ALA A 4 -0.02 12.48 2.52
N ARG A 5 -0.35 12.81 3.78
CA ARG A 5 0.13 12.07 4.96
C ARG A 5 -0.50 10.68 5.12
N THR A 6 -1.61 10.43 4.42
CA THR A 6 -2.40 9.19 4.51
C THR A 6 -2.69 8.66 3.12
N VAL A 7 -2.58 7.35 2.93
CA VAL A 7 -2.92 6.68 1.67
C VAL A 7 -4.44 6.58 1.54
N SER A 8 -4.98 7.09 0.45
CA SER A 8 -6.42 7.12 0.16
C SER A 8 -6.86 5.95 -0.72
N ASP A 9 -8.15 5.75 -0.88
CA ASP A 9 -8.70 4.69 -1.73
C ASP A 9 -8.30 4.84 -3.20
N ALA A 10 -8.13 6.08 -3.66
CA ALA A 10 -7.69 6.36 -5.03
C ALA A 10 -6.27 5.85 -5.30
N ASP A 11 -5.40 5.80 -4.28
CA ASP A 11 -4.01 5.39 -4.41
C ASP A 11 -3.87 3.86 -4.55
N VAL A 12 -4.83 3.09 -3.99
CA VAL A 12 -4.76 1.62 -3.97
C VAL A 12 -5.71 0.94 -4.97
N LYS A 13 -6.57 1.70 -5.65
CA LYS A 13 -7.60 1.13 -6.54
C LYS A 13 -7.04 0.16 -7.60
N HIS A 14 -5.87 0.45 -8.16
CA HIS A 14 -5.25 -0.42 -9.16
C HIS A 14 -4.63 -1.68 -8.55
N LEU A 15 -4.12 -1.60 -7.32
CA LEU A 15 -3.63 -2.77 -6.58
C LEU A 15 -4.78 -3.73 -6.25
N LEU A 16 -5.92 -3.17 -5.83
CA LEU A 16 -7.12 -3.95 -5.54
C LEU A 16 -7.72 -4.57 -6.81
N TRP A 17 -7.74 -3.83 -7.92
CA TRP A 17 -8.11 -4.38 -9.24
C TRP A 17 -7.19 -5.55 -9.63
N LEU A 18 -5.87 -5.40 -9.48
CA LEU A 18 -4.90 -6.45 -9.82
C LEU A 18 -5.11 -7.71 -8.97
N ARG A 19 -5.31 -7.55 -7.66
CA ARG A 19 -5.65 -8.68 -6.78
C ARG A 19 -6.95 -9.36 -7.20
N ALA A 20 -7.95 -8.62 -7.67
CA ALA A 20 -9.17 -9.23 -8.19
C ALA A 20 -8.95 -10.05 -9.47
N GLN A 21 -7.90 -9.76 -10.26
CA GLN A 21 -7.56 -10.54 -11.46
C GLN A 21 -6.72 -11.79 -11.15
N LEU A 22 -5.77 -11.66 -10.21
CA LEU A 22 -4.80 -12.71 -9.90
C LEU A 22 -5.24 -13.62 -8.75
N GLY A 23 -6.21 -13.18 -7.93
CA GLY A 23 -6.76 -13.96 -6.83
C GLY A 23 -5.69 -14.39 -5.83
N ASP A 24 -5.58 -15.70 -5.62
CA ASP A 24 -4.71 -16.31 -4.62
C ASP A 24 -3.21 -16.28 -5.00
N ASP A 25 -2.88 -15.95 -6.26
CA ASP A 25 -1.49 -15.74 -6.69
C ASP A 25 -0.88 -14.47 -6.06
N VAL A 26 -1.70 -13.60 -5.45
CA VAL A 26 -1.25 -12.38 -4.76
C VAL A 26 -1.20 -12.62 -3.25
N THR A 27 0.01 -12.82 -2.72
CA THR A 27 0.23 -12.99 -1.27
C THR A 27 0.05 -11.71 -0.47
N ALA A 28 0.45 -10.55 -1.03
CA ALA A 28 0.36 -9.26 -0.35
C ALA A 28 0.29 -8.09 -1.34
N LEU A 29 -0.35 -7.01 -0.92
CA LEU A 29 -0.32 -5.71 -1.59
C LEU A 29 0.35 -4.70 -0.66
N VAL A 30 1.32 -3.95 -1.20
CA VAL A 30 2.12 -2.99 -0.42
C VAL A 30 2.19 -1.66 -1.17
N VAL A 31 1.92 -0.56 -0.45
CA VAL A 31 2.26 0.80 -0.86
C VAL A 31 3.52 1.21 -0.10
N VAL A 32 4.59 1.49 -0.83
CA VAL A 32 5.81 2.08 -0.28
C VAL A 32 5.67 3.59 -0.27
N THR A 33 5.89 4.22 0.87
CA THR A 33 5.67 5.67 1.08
C THR A 33 6.90 6.36 1.66
N THR A 34 6.93 7.69 1.64
CA THR A 34 7.91 8.52 2.36
C THR A 34 7.38 9.01 3.72
N GLY A 35 6.23 8.50 4.17
CA GLY A 35 5.67 8.79 5.50
C GLY A 35 6.47 8.15 6.63
N GLU A 36 6.05 8.37 7.87
CA GLU A 36 6.82 7.95 9.06
C GLU A 36 6.35 6.62 9.66
N HIS A 37 5.08 6.25 9.44
CA HIS A 37 4.46 5.11 10.12
C HIS A 37 4.05 4.00 9.16
N ALA A 38 4.34 2.76 9.55
CA ALA A 38 3.77 1.58 8.92
C ALA A 38 2.41 1.26 9.52
N TYR A 39 1.44 0.90 8.67
CA TYR A 39 0.13 0.45 9.11
C TYR A 39 -0.54 -0.43 8.06
N ARG A 40 -1.55 -1.19 8.49
CA ARG A 40 -2.40 -1.97 7.61
C ARG A 40 -3.73 -1.25 7.42
N ARG A 41 -4.13 -1.07 6.17
CA ARG A 41 -5.45 -0.51 5.83
C ARG A 41 -6.57 -1.54 6.02
N PRO A 42 -7.83 -1.11 6.14
CA PRO A 42 -8.98 -2.01 6.27
C PRO A 42 -9.17 -2.99 5.10
N ASP A 43 -8.76 -2.61 3.90
CA ASP A 43 -8.76 -3.45 2.68
C ASP A 43 -7.60 -4.46 2.63
N GLY A 44 -6.74 -4.45 3.64
CA GLY A 44 -5.62 -5.35 3.80
C GLY A 44 -4.31 -4.89 3.17
N VAL A 45 -4.28 -3.75 2.45
CA VAL A 45 -3.05 -3.20 1.87
C VAL A 45 -2.11 -2.72 2.98
N LEU A 46 -0.83 -3.09 2.87
CA LEU A 46 0.21 -2.63 3.79
C LEU A 46 0.76 -1.30 3.32
N VAL A 47 0.83 -0.31 4.19
CA VAL A 47 1.53 0.95 3.93
C VAL A 47 2.84 0.91 4.71
N VAL A 48 3.96 0.97 3.99
CA VAL A 48 5.29 0.80 4.59
C VAL A 48 6.20 1.95 4.16
N PRO A 49 6.74 2.75 5.09
CA PRO A 49 7.77 3.72 4.78
C PRO A 49 9.01 3.09 4.16
N LEU A 50 9.54 3.71 3.11
CA LEU A 50 10.78 3.28 2.46
C LEU A 50 11.94 3.17 3.46
N GLY A 51 12.00 4.08 4.44
CA GLY A 51 13.03 4.08 5.48
C GLY A 51 13.01 2.88 6.43
N LEU A 52 11.97 2.04 6.41
CA LEU A 52 11.89 0.82 7.22
C LEU A 52 12.47 -0.43 6.52
N PHE A 53 12.84 -0.35 5.23
CA PHE A 53 13.38 -1.51 4.51
C PHE A 53 14.86 -1.79 4.77
N GLY A 54 15.49 -1.04 5.68
CA GLY A 54 16.93 -1.13 5.93
C GLY A 54 17.78 -0.56 4.77
N PRO A 55 19.10 -0.48 4.93
CA PRO A 55 20.03 -0.28 3.82
C PRO A 55 20.19 -1.52 2.94
#